data_AF-A0A5Q4BJN7-F1
#
_entry.id   AF-A0A5Q4BJN7-F1
#
_cell.length_a   1.000
_cell.length_b   1.000
_cell.length_c   1.000
_cell.angle_alpha   90.00
_cell.angle_beta   90.00
_cell.angle_gamma   90.00
#
_symmetry.space_group_name_H-M   'P 1'
#
loop_
_entity.id
_entity.type
_entity.pdbx_description
1 polymer ?
#
loop_
_entity_poly.entity_id
_entity_poly.type
_entity_poly.pdbx_seq_one_letter_code
_entity_poly.pdbx_strand_id
1 'polypeptide(L)'
;MVAIGLSPGSPKGKGINMGVFLLIVAFLLGVAGAPSQPNSKTVSAKGGRDPANRPIWALRLEDRDRLTSGNAFALQNRDADSKYTRFIQSTHNWDANNPPLWTVRPEDRGDFFASKEDAHRLKTRDSDGNIPCVNKDKPATLYHTYSIMDCPPKNKFLSFSDGMMRFDTCEGWNKGPDKYKKDGCMSFCETDTTFEWAQEVPFPHSQCHYSVKCGMAETDVVNLGWNVGRNTTVNTLKALKNGISGGWDHSYGTAKGKKWDVDLMEGECGYFTFVPVKKVVCGGMSEPASPPGDSGMCSSDPKNHRQCDEQLWTIKAKNANGTARAEITDGTILFVYTDCLTRLPLSMDKQDPVYRAPGVALSPKAIDTIQQSWVWNTCYLWNMGIKGQLSLYIHGSGFKDSMTGPKGQKLIDRVRNCVKASKGTMNDIEFVWYHSGYPGDDAKITGAMWVFMADVPDTIKPGCLGEAIIELGGATTDKC
;
A
#
# COMPACT_ATOMS: atom_id res chain seq x y z
N MET A 1 25.74 -28.37 -15.99
CA MET A 1 26.79 -28.85 -15.06
C MET A 1 27.85 -27.76 -14.95
N VAL A 2 27.86 -27.05 -13.81
CA VAL A 2 28.99 -26.25 -13.34
C VAL A 2 29.08 -26.55 -11.86
N ALA A 3 30.16 -27.23 -11.44
CA ALA A 3 30.39 -27.61 -10.07
C ALA A 3 31.14 -26.49 -9.35
N ILE A 4 30.63 -26.05 -8.21
CA ILE A 4 31.35 -25.16 -7.29
C ILE A 4 31.60 -25.97 -6.02
N GLY A 5 32.86 -26.32 -5.80
CA GLY A 5 33.32 -27.01 -4.60
C GLY A 5 33.44 -26.03 -3.43
N LEU A 6 32.95 -26.45 -2.27
CA LEU A 6 33.17 -25.77 -0.98
C LEU A 6 34.27 -26.50 -0.22
N SER A 7 35.35 -25.79 0.11
CA SER A 7 36.36 -26.24 1.07
C SER A 7 36.01 -25.77 2.49
N PRO A 8 36.41 -26.52 3.53
CA PRO A 8 36.01 -26.27 4.91
C PRO A 8 36.86 -25.16 5.58
N GLY A 9 36.26 -24.52 6.57
CA GLY A 9 36.68 -23.23 7.12
C GLY A 9 37.95 -23.20 7.98
N SER A 10 38.33 -21.96 8.31
CA SER A 10 39.33 -21.61 9.33
C SER A 10 38.68 -20.70 10.39
N PRO A 11 38.99 -20.87 11.69
CA PRO A 11 38.31 -20.17 12.76
C PRO A 11 39.08 -18.91 13.16
N LYS A 12 38.46 -17.73 12.98
CA LYS A 12 38.49 -16.55 13.88
C LYS A 12 38.13 -15.28 13.11
N GLY A 13 37.04 -14.63 13.56
CA GLY A 13 36.94 -13.16 13.61
C GLY A 13 36.33 -12.44 12.40
N LYS A 14 35.05 -12.05 12.56
CA LYS A 14 34.36 -10.88 11.95
C LYS A 14 34.34 -10.78 10.41
N GLY A 15 33.20 -11.16 9.83
CA GLY A 15 32.86 -10.77 8.45
C GLY A 15 31.61 -11.47 7.90
N ILE A 16 30.41 -11.07 8.33
CA ILE A 16 29.15 -11.45 7.66
C ILE A 16 28.28 -10.21 7.60
N ASN A 17 28.24 -9.53 6.45
CA ASN A 17 27.12 -8.69 6.01
C ASN A 17 27.17 -8.24 4.54
N MET A 18 28.01 -8.85 3.69
CA MET A 18 28.11 -8.47 2.27
C MET A 18 27.52 -9.50 1.29
N GLY A 19 27.10 -10.67 1.76
CA GLY A 19 26.58 -11.76 0.90
C GLY A 19 25.07 -11.74 0.66
N VAL A 20 24.29 -10.99 1.44
CA VAL A 20 22.80 -10.99 1.34
C VAL A 20 22.29 -9.92 0.36
N PHE A 21 23.06 -8.86 0.11
CA PHE A 21 22.65 -7.75 -0.77
C PHE A 21 22.64 -8.10 -2.26
N LEU A 22 23.43 -9.08 -2.71
CA LEU A 22 23.52 -9.42 -4.14
C LEU A 22 22.42 -10.38 -4.63
N LEU A 23 21.75 -11.11 -3.72
CA LEU A 23 20.71 -12.08 -4.08
C LEU A 23 19.31 -11.44 -4.26
N ILE A 24 19.06 -10.28 -3.64
CA ILE A 24 17.79 -9.56 -3.73
C ILE A 24 17.68 -8.77 -5.04
N VAL A 25 18.80 -8.31 -5.61
CA VAL A 25 18.81 -7.55 -6.88
C VAL A 25 18.51 -8.45 -8.09
N ALA A 26 18.84 -9.75 -8.02
CA ALA A 26 18.56 -10.69 -9.11
C ALA A 26 17.06 -11.04 -9.24
N PHE A 27 16.28 -10.97 -8.15
CA PHE A 27 14.82 -11.23 -8.19
C PHE A 27 13.99 -10.03 -8.65
N LEU A 28 14.55 -8.82 -8.69
CA LEU A 28 13.82 -7.58 -9.03
C LEU A 28 14.00 -7.12 -10.50
N LEU A 29 14.81 -7.81 -11.31
CA LEU A 29 15.08 -7.42 -12.70
C LEU A 29 14.48 -8.36 -13.77
N GLY A 30 13.66 -9.33 -13.36
CA GLY A 30 13.04 -10.31 -14.26
C GLY A 30 11.62 -9.98 -14.72
N VAL A 31 11.39 -8.81 -15.35
CA VAL A 31 10.18 -8.62 -16.19
C VAL A 31 10.59 -7.88 -17.47
N ALA A 32 10.86 -8.65 -18.52
CA ALA A 32 11.01 -8.14 -19.87
C ALA A 32 9.63 -7.73 -20.43
N GLY A 33 9.61 -6.63 -21.19
CA GLY A 33 8.41 -5.98 -21.71
C GLY A 33 7.59 -6.81 -22.69
N ALA A 34 6.31 -6.45 -22.83
CA ALA A 34 5.39 -6.98 -23.82
C ALA A 34 4.65 -5.81 -24.54
N PRO A 35 4.20 -6.03 -25.79
CA PRO A 35 4.19 -5.03 -26.86
C PRO A 35 2.94 -4.15 -26.91
N SER A 36 3.09 -2.96 -27.51
CA SER A 36 2.04 -1.99 -27.79
C SER A 36 1.12 -2.41 -28.94
N GLN A 37 -0.21 -2.31 -28.81
CA GLN A 37 -1.22 -2.09 -29.87
C GLN A 37 -2.60 -1.74 -29.26
N PRO A 38 -3.63 -1.30 -30.02
CA PRO A 38 -3.77 -0.12 -30.86
C PRO A 38 -4.91 0.83 -30.38
N ASN A 39 -5.03 2.00 -31.02
CA ASN A 39 -5.81 3.17 -30.59
C ASN A 39 -7.35 3.04 -30.53
N SER A 40 -7.88 3.60 -29.44
CA SER A 40 -9.11 4.41 -29.29
C SER A 40 -10.46 3.91 -29.82
N LYS A 41 -11.39 3.63 -28.90
CA LYS A 41 -12.82 3.91 -29.05
C LYS A 41 -13.30 4.77 -27.87
N THR A 42 -13.66 6.02 -28.16
CA THR A 42 -14.25 6.97 -27.21
C THR A 42 -15.72 6.62 -26.98
N VAL A 43 -16.10 6.36 -25.72
CA VAL A 43 -17.51 6.28 -25.31
C VAL A 43 -17.84 7.57 -24.55
N SER A 44 -18.80 8.33 -25.07
CA SER A 44 -19.27 9.58 -24.48
C SER A 44 -20.36 9.29 -23.43
N ALA A 45 -20.13 9.67 -22.17
CA ALA A 45 -21.14 9.62 -21.13
C ALA A 45 -21.59 11.05 -20.78
N LYS A 46 -22.78 11.43 -21.26
CA LYS A 46 -23.56 12.57 -20.77
C LYS A 46 -24.26 12.15 -19.47
N GLY A 47 -23.94 12.82 -18.38
CA GLY A 47 -24.64 12.73 -17.08
C GLY A 47 -23.94 13.64 -16.08
N GLY A 48 -24.71 14.51 -15.41
CA GLY A 48 -24.19 15.60 -14.56
C GLY A 48 -23.14 15.13 -13.55
N ARG A 49 -21.92 15.66 -13.67
CA ARG A 49 -20.78 15.32 -12.81
C ARG A 49 -20.34 16.51 -12.00
N ASP A 50 -20.06 16.21 -10.74
CA ASP A 50 -19.10 16.84 -9.83
C ASP A 50 -17.81 17.38 -10.50
N PRO A 51 -17.64 18.66 -10.87
CA PRO A 51 -16.37 19.13 -11.46
C PRO A 51 -15.18 19.00 -10.50
N ALA A 52 -15.41 19.01 -9.19
CA ALA A 52 -14.39 18.91 -8.15
C ALA A 52 -13.96 17.47 -7.84
N ASN A 53 -14.66 16.46 -8.38
CA ASN A 53 -14.41 15.07 -8.05
C ASN A 53 -14.44 14.19 -9.31
N ARG A 54 -13.42 14.34 -10.16
CA ARG A 54 -13.23 13.43 -11.29
C ARG A 54 -12.49 12.17 -10.81
N PRO A 55 -13.13 10.99 -10.87
CA PRO A 55 -12.41 9.76 -10.58
C PRO A 55 -11.27 9.56 -11.58
N ILE A 56 -10.16 8.95 -11.15
CA ILE A 56 -8.92 8.79 -11.92
C ILE A 56 -9.15 8.11 -13.28
N TRP A 57 -10.19 7.29 -13.42
CA TRP A 57 -10.57 6.65 -14.69
C TRP A 57 -11.26 7.59 -15.69
N ALA A 58 -11.57 8.84 -15.32
CA ALA A 58 -12.03 9.89 -16.22
C ALA A 58 -10.88 10.67 -16.87
N LEU A 59 -9.62 10.37 -16.51
CA LEU A 59 -8.42 10.90 -17.14
C LEU A 59 -8.11 10.13 -18.43
N ARG A 60 -7.44 10.78 -19.39
CA ARG A 60 -6.97 10.11 -20.60
C ARG A 60 -5.95 9.03 -20.22
N LEU A 61 -5.88 7.94 -20.99
CA LEU A 61 -4.97 6.81 -20.72
C LEU A 61 -3.52 7.27 -20.51
N GLU A 62 -3.11 8.29 -21.26
CA GLU A 62 -1.77 8.91 -21.27
C GLU A 62 -1.43 9.59 -19.92
N ASP A 63 -2.43 10.17 -19.25
CA ASP A 63 -2.30 10.83 -17.95
C ASP A 63 -2.34 9.82 -16.80
N ARG A 64 -3.07 8.70 -17.00
CA ARG A 64 -3.16 7.59 -16.05
C ARG A 64 -1.83 6.84 -15.92
N ASP A 65 -1.16 6.57 -17.04
CA ASP A 65 0.10 5.82 -17.05
C ASP A 65 1.27 6.63 -16.46
N ARG A 66 1.17 7.97 -16.49
CA ARG A 66 2.06 8.89 -15.77
C ARG A 66 1.84 8.89 -14.25
N LEU A 67 0.60 8.69 -13.80
CA LEU A 67 0.23 8.57 -12.39
C LEU A 67 0.84 7.31 -11.73
N THR A 68 0.88 6.19 -12.47
CA THR A 68 1.32 4.89 -11.95
C THR A 68 2.82 4.61 -12.09
N SER A 69 3.56 5.44 -12.82
CA SER A 69 5.00 5.26 -13.10
C SER A 69 5.94 5.97 -12.10
N GLY A 70 5.42 6.37 -10.93
CA GLY A 70 6.22 7.06 -9.91
C GLY A 70 6.50 8.54 -10.23
N ASN A 71 5.84 9.10 -11.25
CA ASN A 71 5.82 10.53 -11.56
C ASN A 71 4.47 11.14 -11.17
N ALA A 72 4.13 11.08 -9.88
CA ALA A 72 2.91 11.69 -9.32
C ALA A 72 2.81 13.22 -9.56
N PHE A 73 3.88 13.86 -10.05
CA PHE A 73 3.94 15.29 -10.37
C PHE A 73 3.51 15.67 -11.81
N ALA A 74 2.97 14.73 -12.59
CA ALA A 74 2.58 14.98 -13.97
C ALA A 74 1.07 15.27 -14.21
N LEU A 75 0.30 15.60 -13.17
CA LEU A 75 -0.99 16.28 -13.36
C LEU A 75 -0.74 17.79 -13.57
N GLN A 76 -0.32 18.14 -14.78
CA GLN A 76 -0.16 19.52 -15.23
C GLN A 76 -1.36 19.90 -16.10
N ASN A 77 -2.34 20.61 -15.55
CA ASN A 77 -3.29 21.32 -16.40
C ASN A 77 -2.53 22.44 -17.12
N ARG A 78 -2.36 22.28 -18.43
CA ARG A 78 -1.78 23.29 -19.29
C ARG A 78 -2.85 24.34 -19.56
N ASP A 79 -2.70 25.52 -18.96
CA ASP A 79 -3.53 26.67 -19.29
C ASP A 79 -3.34 27.00 -20.78
N ALA A 80 -4.42 27.30 -21.49
CA ALA A 80 -4.40 27.49 -22.94
C ALA A 80 -3.72 28.80 -23.37
N ASP A 81 -3.41 29.68 -22.42
CA ASP A 81 -2.87 31.01 -22.69
C ASP A 81 -1.39 31.12 -22.28
N SER A 82 -0.54 31.11 -23.30
CA SER A 82 0.92 31.19 -23.17
C SER A 82 1.34 32.59 -22.72
N LYS A 83 1.57 32.79 -21.41
CA LYS A 83 2.57 33.77 -20.93
C LYS A 83 2.94 33.72 -19.43
N TYR A 84 2.18 33.03 -18.58
CA TYR A 84 2.56 32.81 -17.18
C TYR A 84 2.08 31.43 -16.70
N THR A 85 2.99 30.46 -16.59
CA THR A 85 2.71 29.18 -15.92
C THR A 85 2.54 29.41 -14.42
N ARG A 86 1.30 29.60 -13.96
CA ARG A 86 0.96 29.44 -12.54
C ARG A 86 0.49 28.01 -12.29
N PHE A 87 1.20 27.34 -11.40
CA PHE A 87 0.93 25.97 -10.98
C PHE A 87 -0.10 26.02 -9.84
N ILE A 88 -1.32 25.56 -10.08
CA ILE A 88 -2.33 25.44 -9.03
C ILE A 88 -2.18 24.04 -8.44
N GLN A 89 -1.54 23.96 -7.28
CA GLN A 89 -1.62 22.79 -6.39
C GLN A 89 -3.11 22.54 -6.16
N SER A 90 -3.60 21.29 -6.29
CA SER A 90 -5.00 20.98 -6.00
C SER A 90 -5.25 21.26 -4.52
N THR A 91 -5.66 22.49 -4.23
CA THR A 91 -6.19 22.88 -2.95
C THR A 91 -7.49 22.11 -2.84
N HIS A 92 -7.49 21.07 -2.01
CA HIS A 92 -8.72 20.41 -1.60
C HIS A 92 -9.46 21.45 -0.75
N ASN A 93 -10.14 22.39 -1.40
CA ASN A 93 -10.89 23.46 -0.76
C ASN A 93 -12.16 22.85 -0.18
N TRP A 94 -12.07 22.32 1.03
CA TRP A 94 -13.22 21.92 1.83
C TRP A 94 -13.29 22.78 3.08
N ASP A 95 -14.51 23.02 3.55
CA ASP A 95 -14.75 23.82 4.75
C ASP A 95 -14.24 23.07 5.97
N ALA A 96 -13.24 23.64 6.65
CA ALA A 96 -12.66 23.07 7.87
C ALA A 96 -13.70 22.82 8.97
N ASN A 97 -14.83 23.55 8.96
CA ASN A 97 -15.91 23.39 9.92
C ASN A 97 -16.93 22.32 9.52
N ASN A 98 -16.90 21.86 8.27
CA ASN A 98 -17.72 20.77 7.76
C ASN A 98 -16.88 19.85 6.86
N PRO A 99 -15.92 19.12 7.44
CA PRO A 99 -15.06 18.21 6.70
C PRO A 99 -15.88 17.14 5.97
N PRO A 100 -15.48 16.75 4.75
CA PRO A 100 -15.97 15.55 4.11
C PRO A 100 -15.70 14.31 5.00
N LEU A 101 -16.62 13.36 5.06
CA LEU A 101 -16.47 12.17 5.93
C LEU A 101 -15.21 11.33 5.65
N TRP A 102 -14.64 11.44 4.45
CA TRP A 102 -13.41 10.75 4.09
C TRP A 102 -12.15 11.39 4.70
N THR A 103 -12.22 12.62 5.21
CA THR A 103 -11.13 13.23 6.00
C THR A 103 -11.26 12.92 7.50
N VAL A 104 -12.39 12.36 7.93
CA VAL A 104 -12.67 11.98 9.32
C VAL A 104 -12.39 10.49 9.51
N ARG A 105 -11.59 10.16 10.53
CA ARG A 105 -11.24 8.78 10.85
C ARG A 105 -12.47 7.99 11.26
N PRO A 106 -12.63 6.72 10.84
CA PRO A 106 -13.79 5.91 11.19
C PRO A 106 -14.12 5.90 12.68
N GLU A 107 -13.10 5.82 13.53
CA GLU A 107 -13.19 5.81 14.99
C GLU A 107 -13.71 7.12 15.60
N ASP A 108 -13.50 8.26 14.92
CA ASP A 108 -13.89 9.59 15.41
C ASP A 108 -15.28 10.03 14.88
N ARG A 109 -15.88 9.27 13.95
CA ARG A 109 -17.13 9.66 13.29
C ARG A 109 -18.31 9.76 14.25
N GLY A 110 -18.38 8.88 15.25
CA GLY A 110 -19.47 8.90 16.24
C GLY A 110 -19.54 10.25 16.97
N ASP A 111 -18.39 10.68 17.50
CA ASP A 111 -18.24 11.97 18.17
C ASP A 111 -18.48 13.15 17.20
N PHE A 112 -18.00 13.02 15.96
CA PHE A 112 -18.22 14.03 14.92
C PHE A 112 -19.71 14.24 14.63
N PHE A 113 -20.50 13.17 14.48
CA PHE A 113 -21.94 13.28 14.25
C PHE A 113 -22.68 13.83 15.48
N ALA A 114 -22.30 13.40 16.69
CA ALA A 114 -22.87 13.95 17.93
C ALA A 114 -22.58 15.46 18.08
N SER A 115 -21.38 15.90 17.68
CA SER A 115 -20.99 17.32 17.72
C SER A 115 -21.63 18.19 16.63
N LYS A 116 -22.26 17.61 15.60
CA LYS A 116 -23.01 18.40 14.60
C LYS A 116 -24.34 18.92 15.14
N GLU A 117 -24.91 18.28 16.17
CA GLU A 117 -26.14 18.73 16.82
C GLU A 117 -25.87 19.89 17.81
N ASP A 118 -24.65 19.99 18.36
CA ASP A 118 -24.19 21.07 19.22
C ASP A 118 -23.15 21.96 18.51
N ALA A 119 -23.63 23.06 17.92
CA ALA A 119 -22.90 24.16 17.27
C ALA A 119 -21.34 24.14 17.37
N HIS A 120 -20.71 23.83 16.23
CA HIS A 120 -19.33 24.15 15.82
C HIS A 120 -18.31 24.44 16.92
N ARG A 121 -17.57 23.39 17.28
CA ARG A 121 -16.11 23.43 17.40
C ARG A 121 -15.61 21.99 17.30
N LEU A 122 -15.08 21.61 16.14
CA LEU A 122 -13.84 20.83 16.17
C LEU A 122 -12.98 21.55 17.23
N LYS A 123 -12.55 20.85 18.28
CA LYS A 123 -11.66 21.42 19.30
C LYS A 123 -10.29 21.69 18.66
N THR A 124 -10.23 22.56 17.66
CA THR A 124 -9.06 23.06 16.93
C THR A 124 -8.70 24.44 17.45
N ARG A 125 -8.64 24.55 18.78
CA ARG A 125 -7.64 25.40 19.41
C ARG A 125 -6.83 24.49 20.32
N ASP A 126 -5.74 23.96 19.78
CA ASP A 126 -4.54 23.69 20.58
C ASP A 126 -4.12 25.02 21.21
N SER A 127 -4.80 25.41 22.29
CA SER A 127 -4.35 26.47 23.18
C SER A 127 -3.20 26.01 24.08
N ASP A 128 -2.84 24.72 24.01
CA ASP A 128 -1.84 24.08 24.85
C ASP A 128 -0.56 23.78 24.07
N GLY A 129 0.12 24.81 23.52
CA GLY A 129 1.52 24.71 23.07
C GLY A 129 1.88 23.53 22.16
N ASN A 130 0.91 22.96 21.45
CA ASN A 130 1.01 21.66 20.81
C ASN A 130 1.32 21.85 19.33
N ILE A 131 2.57 21.63 18.94
CA ILE A 131 3.00 21.77 17.55
C ILE A 131 2.58 20.50 16.78
N PRO A 132 1.59 20.52 15.87
CA PRO A 132 0.98 19.30 15.31
C PRO A 132 1.95 18.42 14.51
N CYS A 133 2.97 19.01 13.89
CA CYS A 133 4.03 18.30 13.17
C CYS A 133 5.10 17.68 14.05
N VAL A 134 5.08 17.93 15.36
CA VAL A 134 6.03 17.40 16.34
C VAL A 134 5.30 16.54 17.38
N ASN A 135 4.12 16.95 17.81
CA ASN A 135 3.38 16.21 18.81
C ASN A 135 2.73 14.97 18.19
N LYS A 136 3.17 13.82 18.67
CA LYS A 136 2.65 12.50 18.31
C LYS A 136 1.63 11.96 19.31
N ASP A 137 1.26 12.69 20.36
CA ASP A 137 0.32 12.23 21.39
C ASP A 137 -1.13 12.14 20.89
N LYS A 138 -1.48 12.82 19.80
CA LYS A 138 -2.79 12.79 19.17
C LYS A 138 -2.65 12.73 17.64
N PRO A 139 -3.62 12.14 16.93
CA PRO A 139 -3.65 12.21 15.46
C PRO A 139 -3.78 13.66 14.98
N ALA A 140 -3.10 13.98 13.88
CA ALA A 140 -3.23 15.28 13.24
C ALA A 140 -4.55 15.36 12.44
N THR A 141 -5.06 16.59 12.26
CA THR A 141 -6.19 16.84 11.35
C THR A 141 -5.74 16.58 9.91
N LEU A 142 -6.46 15.71 9.22
CA LEU A 142 -6.15 15.31 7.85
C LEU A 142 -6.59 16.38 6.85
N TYR A 143 -5.86 16.47 5.74
CA TYR A 143 -6.01 17.39 4.62
C TYR A 143 -6.05 18.88 5.01
N HIS A 144 -5.51 19.21 6.19
CA HIS A 144 -5.28 20.57 6.64
C HIS A 144 -3.82 20.97 6.39
N THR A 145 -3.60 22.16 5.83
CA THR A 145 -2.26 22.72 5.61
C THR A 145 -1.83 23.52 6.82
N TYR A 146 -0.86 22.98 7.54
CA TYR A 146 -0.19 23.63 8.66
C TYR A 146 0.93 24.53 8.11
N SER A 147 0.87 25.81 8.44
CA SER A 147 1.85 26.81 8.02
C SER A 147 3.10 26.78 8.90
N ILE A 148 4.11 27.58 8.57
CA ILE A 148 5.29 27.81 9.43
C ILE A 148 4.96 28.31 10.85
N MET A 149 3.74 28.86 11.07
CA MET A 149 3.31 29.31 12.39
C MET A 149 2.83 28.14 13.25
N ASP A 150 2.13 27.20 12.63
CA ASP A 150 1.63 25.98 13.27
C ASP A 150 2.74 24.92 13.40
N CYS A 151 3.65 24.94 12.43
CA CYS A 151 4.77 24.03 12.28
C CYS A 151 6.08 24.79 12.06
N PRO A 152 6.68 25.31 13.15
CA PRO A 152 7.91 26.10 13.05
C PRO A 152 9.06 25.29 12.45
N PRO A 153 9.62 25.71 11.30
CA PRO A 153 10.66 24.97 10.61
C PRO A 153 11.96 24.95 11.41
N LYS A 154 12.72 23.85 11.33
CA LYS A 154 14.04 23.77 11.97
C LYS A 154 15.05 24.75 11.38
N ASN A 155 15.04 24.90 10.06
CA ASN A 155 15.86 25.87 9.34
C ASN A 155 14.97 26.97 8.78
N LYS A 156 15.44 28.21 8.86
CA LYS A 156 14.74 29.37 8.30
C LYS A 156 15.34 29.76 6.96
N PHE A 157 14.53 30.39 6.13
CA PHE A 157 15.08 31.14 5.00
C PHE A 157 15.85 32.34 5.55
N LEU A 158 17.11 32.45 5.13
CA LEU A 158 17.93 33.62 5.38
C LEU A 158 17.55 34.71 4.39
N SER A 159 17.47 35.94 4.89
CA SER A 159 17.28 37.13 4.09
C SER A 159 18.44 37.31 3.11
N PHE A 160 18.25 38.11 2.06
CA PHE A 160 19.31 38.41 1.10
C PHE A 160 20.62 38.91 1.74
N SER A 161 20.55 39.74 2.80
CA SER A 161 21.75 40.25 3.49
C SER A 161 22.49 39.19 4.29
N ASP A 162 21.76 38.18 4.77
CA ASP A 162 22.26 37.14 5.66
C ASP A 162 22.59 35.84 4.91
N GLY A 163 22.00 35.65 3.73
CA GLY A 163 22.38 34.65 2.73
C GLY A 163 23.65 35.08 1.98
N MET A 164 24.09 34.32 0.98
CA MET A 164 25.27 34.67 0.14
C MET A 164 25.05 35.92 -0.75
N MET A 165 24.24 36.89 -0.31
CA MET A 165 24.04 38.22 -0.91
C MET A 165 23.66 38.20 -2.39
N ARG A 166 22.96 37.14 -2.82
CA ARG A 166 22.47 36.94 -4.20
C ARG A 166 21.11 36.25 -4.29
N PHE A 167 20.76 35.38 -3.33
CA PHE A 167 19.50 34.64 -3.30
C PHE A 167 19.09 34.35 -1.84
N ASP A 168 17.79 34.20 -1.56
CA ASP A 168 17.31 33.66 -0.28
C ASP A 168 17.81 32.21 -0.16
N THR A 169 18.41 31.84 0.97
CA THR A 169 18.96 30.49 1.14
C THR A 169 18.52 29.87 2.44
N CYS A 170 18.45 28.55 2.47
CA CYS A 170 18.13 27.83 3.68
C CYS A 170 19.27 27.87 4.68
N GLU A 171 18.96 28.25 5.91
CA GLU A 171 19.96 28.33 6.96
C GLU A 171 20.80 27.04 7.04
N GLY A 172 22.11 27.23 7.23
CA GLY A 172 23.04 26.13 7.47
C GLY A 172 23.53 25.41 6.22
N TRP A 173 23.09 25.78 5.01
CA TRP A 173 23.52 25.12 3.77
C TRP A 173 25.03 25.24 3.51
N ASN A 174 25.65 26.36 3.88
CA ASN A 174 27.07 26.66 3.65
C ASN A 174 27.92 26.78 4.94
N LYS A 175 27.33 26.49 6.12
CA LYS A 175 28.02 26.67 7.41
C LYS A 175 28.91 25.45 7.74
N GLY A 176 30.22 25.66 7.81
CA GLY A 176 31.22 24.72 8.35
C GLY A 176 32.21 24.15 7.31
N PRO A 177 33.48 23.89 7.70
CA PRO A 177 34.55 23.55 6.75
C PRO A 177 34.40 22.19 6.05
N ASP A 178 33.61 21.27 6.61
CA ASP A 178 33.37 19.92 6.05
C ASP A 178 31.92 19.72 5.57
N LYS A 179 31.14 20.80 5.43
CA LYS A 179 29.70 20.70 5.17
C LYS A 179 29.41 19.97 3.85
N TYR A 180 30.26 20.11 2.84
CA TYR A 180 30.16 19.33 1.61
C TYR A 180 30.34 17.83 1.84
N LYS A 181 31.40 17.44 2.55
CA LYS A 181 31.71 16.02 2.83
C LYS A 181 30.65 15.37 3.71
N LYS A 182 30.02 16.14 4.59
CA LYS A 182 28.99 15.67 5.53
C LYS A 182 27.60 15.62 4.91
N ASP A 183 27.17 16.71 4.28
CA ASP A 183 25.76 16.92 3.87
C ASP A 183 25.62 17.46 2.43
N GLY A 184 26.69 17.47 1.63
CA GLY A 184 26.64 17.89 0.23
C GLY A 184 26.37 19.38 0.00
N CYS A 185 26.53 20.23 1.01
CA CYS A 185 26.11 21.63 0.98
C CYS A 185 24.60 21.82 0.74
N MET A 186 23.78 20.86 1.20
CA MET A 186 22.32 20.93 1.06
C MET A 186 21.64 21.28 2.38
N SER A 187 20.59 22.10 2.32
CA SER A 187 19.71 22.38 3.45
C SER A 187 18.27 22.54 2.98
N PHE A 188 17.33 22.16 3.84
CA PHE A 188 15.90 22.25 3.58
C PHE A 188 15.23 23.16 4.61
N CYS A 189 14.35 24.04 4.14
CA CYS A 189 13.46 24.87 4.97
C CYS A 189 12.02 24.49 4.68
N GLU A 190 11.36 23.94 5.67
CA GLU A 190 9.94 23.64 5.63
C GLU A 190 9.11 24.93 5.54
N THR A 191 8.10 24.92 4.67
CA THR A 191 7.12 26.01 4.50
C THR A 191 5.73 25.60 4.92
N ASP A 192 5.37 24.36 4.62
CA ASP A 192 4.05 23.82 4.87
C ASP A 192 4.12 22.31 5.11
N THR A 193 3.25 21.83 6.00
CA THR A 193 3.04 20.42 6.28
C THR A 193 1.55 20.09 6.10
N THR A 194 1.25 18.96 5.47
CA THR A 194 -0.10 18.38 5.42
C THR A 194 -0.04 16.92 5.89
N PHE A 195 -1.15 16.44 6.46
CA PHE A 195 -1.34 15.03 6.76
C PHE A 195 -2.46 14.51 5.89
N GLU A 196 -2.26 13.38 5.22
CA GLU A 196 -3.26 12.82 4.32
C GLU A 196 -3.24 11.30 4.39
N TRP A 197 -4.31 10.67 3.90
CA TRP A 197 -4.30 9.22 3.75
C TRP A 197 -3.27 8.81 2.70
N ALA A 198 -2.56 7.73 2.99
CA ALA A 198 -1.71 7.06 2.04
C ALA A 198 -2.49 5.95 1.31
N GLN A 199 -1.85 5.36 0.31
CA GLN A 199 -2.40 4.19 -0.38
C GLN A 199 -2.63 3.04 0.61
N GLU A 200 -3.73 2.34 0.42
CA GLU A 200 -4.09 1.16 1.22
C GLU A 200 -2.99 0.07 1.13
N VAL A 201 -2.81 -0.68 2.21
CA VAL A 201 -1.90 -1.82 2.29
C VAL A 201 -2.69 -3.04 2.79
N PRO A 202 -3.06 -3.97 1.89
CA PRO A 202 -3.85 -5.14 2.24
C PRO A 202 -3.15 -6.04 3.25
N PHE A 203 -3.88 -6.54 4.24
CA PHE A 203 -3.38 -7.59 5.13
C PHE A 203 -3.22 -8.88 4.33
N PRO A 204 -2.03 -9.50 4.33
CA PRO A 204 -1.79 -10.74 3.60
C PRO A 204 -2.81 -11.82 4.00
N HIS A 205 -3.34 -12.53 3.00
CA HIS A 205 -4.27 -13.64 3.20
C HIS A 205 -5.59 -13.31 3.93
N SER A 206 -5.92 -12.03 4.10
CA SER A 206 -7.14 -11.58 4.78
C SER A 206 -8.42 -11.72 3.93
N GLN A 207 -8.44 -12.64 2.96
CA GLN A 207 -9.55 -12.80 2.03
C GLN A 207 -10.77 -13.40 2.72
N CYS A 208 -11.89 -12.76 2.46
CA CYS A 208 -13.20 -13.16 2.93
C CYS A 208 -14.10 -13.49 1.74
N HIS A 209 -14.94 -14.50 1.91
CA HIS A 209 -15.81 -15.01 0.86
C HIS A 209 -17.16 -15.45 1.44
N TYR A 210 -18.25 -15.04 0.81
CA TYR A 210 -19.58 -15.55 1.16
C TYR A 210 -19.74 -17.02 0.75
N SER A 211 -20.05 -17.94 1.67
CA SER A 211 -20.93 -17.77 2.83
C SER A 211 -20.23 -17.93 4.19
N VAL A 212 -18.92 -17.78 4.21
CA VAL A 212 -18.10 -18.03 5.39
C VAL A 212 -17.97 -16.75 6.20
N LYS A 213 -18.27 -16.83 7.51
CA LYS A 213 -17.97 -15.72 8.43
C LYS A 213 -16.46 -15.49 8.45
N CYS A 214 -16.07 -14.25 8.19
CA CYS A 214 -14.68 -13.86 8.12
C CYS A 214 -14.40 -12.77 9.15
N GLY A 215 -13.21 -12.80 9.69
CA GLY A 215 -12.75 -11.78 10.61
C GLY A 215 -11.24 -11.63 10.61
N MET A 216 -10.79 -10.55 11.21
CA MET A 216 -9.37 -10.26 11.44
C MET A 216 -9.04 -10.49 12.91
N ALA A 217 -7.83 -10.94 13.21
CA ALA A 217 -7.32 -11.12 14.56
C ALA A 217 -6.36 -9.98 14.97
N GLU A 218 -6.15 -9.80 16.27
CA GLU A 218 -5.15 -8.83 16.78
C GLU A 218 -3.71 -9.25 16.53
N THR A 219 -3.50 -10.53 16.22
CA THR A 219 -2.20 -11.12 15.85
C THR A 219 -1.83 -10.86 14.41
N ASP A 220 -2.77 -10.45 13.55
CA ASP A 220 -2.49 -10.16 12.15
C ASP A 220 -1.60 -8.92 12.05
N VAL A 221 -0.63 -8.95 11.15
CA VAL A 221 0.32 -7.85 10.98
C VAL A 221 0.50 -7.56 9.51
N VAL A 222 0.52 -6.27 9.18
CA VAL A 222 0.95 -5.78 7.88
C VAL A 222 2.17 -4.89 8.03
N ASN A 223 3.19 -5.17 7.21
CA ASN A 223 4.39 -4.36 7.14
C ASN A 223 4.21 -3.28 6.07
N LEU A 224 4.55 -2.04 6.43
CA LEU A 224 4.41 -0.86 5.59
C LEU A 224 5.80 -0.49 5.08
N GLY A 225 6.01 -0.67 3.78
CA GLY A 225 7.22 -0.25 3.10
C GLY A 225 7.03 1.13 2.47
N TRP A 226 7.82 2.11 2.87
CA TRP A 226 7.84 3.43 2.24
C TRP A 226 9.10 3.56 1.39
N ASN A 227 8.95 3.54 0.06
CA ASN A 227 10.09 3.62 -0.85
C ASN A 227 10.35 5.07 -1.24
N VAL A 228 11.61 5.49 -1.12
CA VAL A 228 12.09 6.76 -1.68
C VAL A 228 12.17 6.63 -3.19
N GLY A 229 11.82 7.69 -3.92
CA GLY A 229 12.03 7.75 -5.36
C GLY A 229 13.48 7.39 -5.71
N ARG A 230 13.67 6.49 -6.70
CA ARG A 230 14.97 5.89 -7.10
C ARG A 230 16.09 6.89 -7.44
N ASN A 231 15.78 8.19 -7.54
CA ASN A 231 16.72 9.25 -7.92
C ASN A 231 17.10 10.19 -6.76
N THR A 232 16.69 9.91 -5.53
CA THR A 232 16.96 10.82 -4.39
C THR A 232 18.37 10.63 -3.87
N THR A 233 19.19 11.68 -3.89
CA THR A 233 20.59 11.61 -3.42
C THR A 233 20.67 11.53 -1.90
N VAL A 234 21.69 10.85 -1.35
CA VAL A 234 21.91 10.75 0.11
C VAL A 234 21.96 12.14 0.79
N ASN A 235 22.49 13.15 0.10
CA ASN A 235 22.57 14.52 0.62
C ASN A 235 21.19 15.18 0.71
N THR A 236 20.29 14.88 -0.23
CA THR A 236 18.87 15.30 -0.15
C THR A 236 18.20 14.69 1.08
N LEU A 237 18.39 13.39 1.32
CA LEU A 237 17.82 12.71 2.49
C LEU A 237 18.33 13.31 3.81
N LYS A 238 19.62 13.66 3.88
CA LYS A 238 20.21 14.33 5.04
C LYS A 238 19.64 15.73 5.24
N ALA A 239 19.48 16.50 4.17
CA ALA A 239 18.88 17.84 4.23
C ALA A 239 17.43 17.78 4.74
N LEU A 240 16.63 16.83 4.26
CA LEU A 240 15.26 16.61 4.74
C LEU A 240 15.24 16.18 6.22
N LYS A 241 16.06 15.20 6.61
CA LYS A 241 16.21 14.76 8.00
C LYS A 241 16.51 15.89 8.98
N ASN A 242 17.39 16.81 8.55
CA ASN A 242 17.81 17.94 9.37
C ASN A 242 16.83 19.12 9.32
N GLY A 243 16.14 19.33 8.19
CA GLY A 243 15.27 20.49 7.96
C GLY A 243 13.81 20.30 8.38
N ILE A 244 13.31 19.07 8.40
CA ILE A 244 11.89 18.78 8.70
C ILE A 244 11.63 18.74 10.20
N SER A 245 10.60 19.47 10.61
CA SER A 245 10.11 19.55 11.98
C SER A 245 9.53 18.21 12.44
N GLY A 246 9.74 17.84 13.70
CA GLY A 246 9.28 16.54 14.23
C GLY A 246 10.09 15.33 13.75
N GLY A 247 11.14 15.57 12.97
CA GLY A 247 11.97 14.53 12.39
C GLY A 247 11.47 14.06 11.04
N TRP A 248 12.39 13.45 10.30
CA TRP A 248 12.07 12.77 9.05
C TRP A 248 12.88 11.48 9.00
N ASP A 249 12.18 10.40 8.66
CA ASP A 249 12.77 9.08 8.55
C ASP A 249 12.07 8.26 7.46
N HIS A 250 12.84 7.38 6.83
CA HIS A 250 12.30 6.33 5.97
C HIS A 250 11.74 5.23 6.85
N SER A 251 10.61 5.54 7.46
CA SER A 251 9.99 4.64 8.41
C SER A 251 9.40 3.46 7.64
N TYR A 252 9.86 2.26 8.01
CA TYR A 252 9.07 1.06 7.85
C TYR A 252 8.12 1.01 9.04
N GLY A 253 6.83 0.91 8.74
CA GLY A 253 5.80 0.82 9.76
C GLY A 253 5.33 -0.62 9.92
N THR A 254 4.75 -0.94 11.07
CA THR A 254 3.92 -2.15 11.21
C THR A 254 2.58 -1.73 11.77
N ALA A 255 1.51 -2.28 11.20
CA ALA A 255 0.17 -2.14 11.75
C ALA A 255 -0.31 -3.53 12.19
N LYS A 256 -0.88 -3.59 13.40
CA LYS A 256 -1.51 -4.79 13.92
C LYS A 256 -2.99 -4.77 13.59
N GLY A 257 -3.53 -5.95 13.32
CA GLY A 257 -4.95 -6.17 13.15
C GLY A 257 -5.73 -5.84 14.42
N LYS A 258 -7.05 -5.83 14.28
CA LYS A 258 -8.00 -5.68 15.37
C LYS A 258 -9.05 -6.77 15.22
N LYS A 259 -9.58 -7.30 16.32
CA LYS A 259 -10.72 -8.21 16.22
C LYS A 259 -11.90 -7.50 15.53
N TRP A 260 -12.27 -7.99 14.36
CA TRP A 260 -13.35 -7.42 13.55
C TRP A 260 -13.97 -8.50 12.68
N ASP A 261 -15.25 -8.79 12.91
CA ASP A 261 -16.05 -9.70 12.10
C ASP A 261 -16.86 -8.91 11.06
N VAL A 262 -16.99 -9.46 9.85
CA VAL A 262 -17.78 -8.86 8.76
C VAL A 262 -18.80 -9.85 8.23
N ASP A 263 -20.04 -9.38 8.11
CA ASP A 263 -21.14 -10.14 7.49
C ASP A 263 -21.20 -9.80 5.99
N LEU A 264 -21.12 -10.82 5.14
CA LEU A 264 -21.15 -10.70 3.68
C LEU A 264 -22.47 -11.20 3.12
N MET A 265 -22.96 -10.57 2.04
CA MET A 265 -24.12 -11.05 1.28
C MET A 265 -23.70 -11.98 0.14
N GLU A 266 -24.67 -12.67 -0.46
CA GLU A 266 -24.40 -13.53 -1.62
C GLU A 266 -23.74 -12.75 -2.77
N GLY A 267 -22.60 -13.28 -3.25
CA GLY A 267 -21.77 -12.65 -4.28
C GLY A 267 -20.80 -11.59 -3.76
N GLU A 268 -20.83 -11.25 -2.47
CA GLU A 268 -19.91 -10.33 -1.84
C GLU A 268 -18.74 -11.07 -1.18
N CYS A 269 -17.54 -10.60 -1.51
CA CYS A 269 -16.26 -11.02 -0.99
C CYS A 269 -15.53 -9.80 -0.43
N GLY A 270 -14.33 -9.96 0.10
CA GLY A 270 -13.52 -8.80 0.45
C GLY A 270 -12.20 -9.14 1.09
N TYR A 271 -11.52 -8.11 1.58
CA TYR A 271 -10.27 -8.24 2.31
C TYR A 271 -10.09 -7.09 3.30
N PHE A 272 -9.26 -7.33 4.32
CA PHE A 272 -8.87 -6.29 5.26
C PHE A 272 -7.65 -5.52 4.75
N THR A 273 -7.64 -4.21 4.96
CA THR A 273 -6.56 -3.33 4.49
C THR A 273 -6.26 -2.26 5.52
N PHE A 274 -4.98 -1.94 5.71
CA PHE A 274 -4.59 -0.79 6.53
C PHE A 274 -4.41 0.43 5.63
N VAL A 275 -5.03 1.54 5.99
CA VAL A 275 -4.84 2.84 5.32
C VAL A 275 -3.99 3.72 6.23
N PRO A 276 -2.68 3.86 5.95
CA PRO A 276 -1.80 4.68 6.77
C PRO A 276 -2.10 6.16 6.58
N VAL A 277 -1.65 6.96 7.53
CA VAL A 277 -1.54 8.41 7.39
C VAL A 277 -0.11 8.73 7.01
N LYS A 278 0.07 9.58 6.00
CA LYS A 278 1.37 10.12 5.63
C LYS A 278 1.42 11.62 5.96
N LYS A 279 2.60 12.06 6.36
CA LYS A 279 2.96 13.47 6.50
C LYS A 279 3.65 13.91 5.22
N VAL A 280 3.08 14.88 4.54
CA VAL A 280 3.67 15.52 3.36
C VAL A 280 4.23 16.86 3.80
N VAL A 281 5.50 17.11 3.50
CA VAL A 281 6.20 18.34 3.87
C VAL A 281 6.73 18.99 2.61
N CYS A 282 6.41 20.26 2.41
CA CYS A 282 6.93 21.06 1.32
C CYS A 282 7.80 22.18 1.85
N GLY A 283 8.75 22.60 1.04
CA GLY A 283 9.71 23.62 1.42
C GLY A 283 10.68 24.00 0.32
N GLY A 284 11.62 24.86 0.66
CA GLY A 284 12.75 25.21 -0.21
C GLY A 284 13.94 24.32 0.09
N MET A 285 14.52 23.74 -0.95
CA MET A 285 15.82 23.09 -0.90
C MET A 285 16.88 24.03 -1.46
N SER A 286 17.92 24.29 -0.70
CA SER A 286 19.12 24.99 -1.14
C SER A 286 20.24 23.99 -1.40
N GLU A 287 20.81 24.02 -2.59
CA GLU A 287 21.91 23.16 -3.03
C GLU A 287 22.97 23.98 -3.79
N PRO A 288 24.22 23.50 -3.90
CA PRO A 288 25.22 24.19 -4.71
C PRO A 288 24.91 24.03 -6.22
N ALA A 289 25.02 25.10 -7.02
CA ALA A 289 24.80 25.05 -8.47
C ALA A 289 25.82 24.15 -9.21
N SER A 290 27.02 24.03 -8.65
CA SER A 290 28.07 23.11 -9.10
C SER A 290 28.67 22.42 -7.87
N PRO A 291 29.02 21.12 -7.96
CA PRO A 291 29.76 20.45 -6.89
C PRO A 291 31.00 21.28 -6.54
N PRO A 292 31.25 21.57 -5.25
CA PRO A 292 32.46 22.26 -4.87
C PRO A 292 33.69 21.44 -5.27
N GLY A 293 34.75 22.14 -5.66
CA GLY A 293 36.05 21.54 -5.96
C GLY A 293 36.71 20.92 -4.73
N ASP A 294 37.96 20.49 -4.87
CA ASP A 294 38.71 19.71 -3.86
C ASP A 294 38.83 20.37 -2.47
N SER A 295 38.54 21.67 -2.35
CA SER A 295 38.54 22.41 -1.08
C SER A 295 37.41 22.02 -0.13
N GLY A 296 36.35 21.34 -0.61
CA GLY A 296 35.21 20.91 0.23
C GLY A 296 34.36 22.04 0.82
N MET A 297 34.61 23.29 0.40
CA MET A 297 33.87 24.47 0.84
C MET A 297 32.60 24.67 0.01
N CYS A 298 31.50 25.02 0.65
CA CYS A 298 30.23 25.37 0.00
C CYS A 298 30.28 26.79 -0.57
N SER A 299 31.12 27.02 -1.58
CA SER A 299 31.41 28.35 -2.13
C SER A 299 30.85 28.59 -3.53
N SER A 300 30.21 27.59 -4.14
CA SER A 300 29.49 27.77 -5.41
C SER A 300 28.18 28.54 -5.19
N ASP A 301 27.69 29.20 -6.26
CA ASP A 301 26.42 29.91 -6.19
C ASP A 301 25.29 28.94 -5.75
N PRO A 302 24.42 29.34 -4.80
CA PRO A 302 23.30 28.49 -4.39
C PRO A 302 22.26 28.42 -5.51
N LYS A 303 21.64 27.25 -5.61
CA LYS A 303 20.44 27.00 -6.39
C LYS A 303 19.33 26.59 -5.43
N ASN A 304 18.19 27.25 -5.56
CA ASN A 304 17.00 26.92 -4.78
C ASN A 304 15.93 26.29 -5.66
N HIS A 305 15.27 25.28 -5.14
CA HIS A 305 14.09 24.71 -5.77
C HIS A 305 13.08 24.30 -4.71
N ARG A 306 11.80 24.29 -5.08
CA ARG A 306 10.75 23.75 -4.20
C ARG A 306 10.87 22.23 -4.20
N GLN A 307 10.91 21.64 -3.01
CA GLN A 307 10.92 20.20 -2.81
C GLN A 307 9.77 19.85 -1.88
N CYS A 308 9.03 18.81 -2.23
CA CYS A 308 8.06 18.18 -1.35
C CYS A 308 8.46 16.73 -1.14
N ASP A 309 8.30 16.24 0.08
CA ASP A 309 8.60 14.86 0.46
C ASP A 309 7.49 14.32 1.36
N GLU A 310 7.35 13.00 1.40
CA GLU A 310 6.31 12.31 2.14
C GLU A 310 6.90 11.20 2.99
N GLN A 311 6.39 11.05 4.21
CA GLN A 311 6.80 10.00 5.14
C GLN A 311 5.58 9.43 5.86
N LEU A 312 5.69 8.18 6.33
CA LEU A 312 4.67 7.61 7.21
C LEU A 312 4.59 8.38 8.52
N TRP A 313 3.37 8.69 8.95
CA TRP A 313 3.14 9.35 10.22
C TRP A 313 2.97 8.33 11.34
N THR A 314 3.47 8.69 12.52
CA THR A 314 3.42 7.85 13.72
C THR A 314 2.81 8.63 14.87
N ILE A 315 2.03 7.93 15.69
CA ILE A 315 1.42 8.45 16.90
C ILE A 315 1.82 7.59 18.09
N LYS A 316 1.82 8.20 19.27
CA LYS A 316 2.08 7.53 20.55
C LYS A 316 0.81 6.82 21.00
N ALA A 317 0.81 5.50 20.92
CA ALA A 317 -0.24 4.69 21.51
C ALA A 317 0.12 4.34 22.96
N LYS A 318 -0.89 4.38 23.83
CA LYS A 318 -0.75 3.80 25.17
C LYS A 318 -0.67 2.28 25.04
N ASN A 319 0.32 1.68 25.68
CA ASN A 319 0.37 0.23 25.82
C ASN A 319 -0.83 -0.25 26.66
N ALA A 320 -1.14 -1.55 26.64
CA ALA A 320 -2.26 -2.14 27.40
C ALA A 320 -2.29 -1.77 28.90
N ASN A 321 -1.14 -1.47 29.49
CA ASN A 321 -1.00 -1.09 30.91
C ASN A 321 -1.03 0.43 31.14
N GLY A 322 -1.28 1.25 30.12
CA GLY A 322 -1.41 2.71 30.21
C GLY A 322 -0.12 3.50 30.49
N THR A 323 1.01 2.83 30.72
CA THR A 323 2.24 3.43 31.28
C THR A 323 3.32 3.78 30.26
N ALA A 324 3.41 3.05 29.14
CA ALA A 324 4.37 3.34 28.07
C ALA A 324 3.64 3.83 26.83
N ARG A 325 4.22 4.85 26.17
CA ARG A 325 3.75 5.43 24.91
C ARG A 325 4.66 4.93 23.78
N ALA A 326 4.36 3.77 23.23
CA ALA A 326 5.07 3.29 22.04
C ALA A 326 4.60 4.09 20.81
N GLU A 327 5.52 4.45 19.91
CA GLU A 327 5.14 5.02 18.62
C GLU A 327 4.65 3.91 17.71
N ILE A 328 3.41 4.03 17.23
CA ILE A 328 2.79 3.15 16.25
C ILE A 328 2.49 3.93 14.98
N THR A 329 2.34 3.24 13.85
CA THR A 329 1.92 3.89 12.61
C THR A 329 0.49 4.42 12.76
N ASP A 330 0.27 5.68 12.39
CA ASP A 330 -1.06 6.27 12.35
C ASP A 330 -1.81 5.79 11.10
N GLY A 331 -3.10 5.53 11.23
CA GLY A 331 -3.94 4.99 10.18
C GLY A 331 -5.20 4.32 10.70
N THR A 332 -5.98 3.76 9.79
CA THR A 332 -7.18 2.98 10.11
C THR A 332 -7.19 1.66 9.36
N ILE A 333 -7.81 0.63 9.94
CA ILE A 333 -8.10 -0.61 9.22
C ILE A 333 -9.48 -0.46 8.60
N LEU A 334 -9.62 -0.90 7.34
CA LEU A 334 -10.88 -0.95 6.61
C LEU A 334 -11.13 -2.37 6.12
N PHE A 335 -12.40 -2.69 5.90
CA PHE A 335 -12.80 -3.82 5.08
C PHE A 335 -13.19 -3.33 3.69
N VAL A 336 -12.57 -3.88 2.65
CA VAL A 336 -12.86 -3.54 1.26
C VAL A 336 -13.76 -4.62 0.66
N TYR A 337 -14.97 -4.24 0.30
CA TYR A 337 -15.93 -5.15 -0.33
C TYR A 337 -15.57 -5.34 -1.80
N THR A 338 -15.58 -6.58 -2.26
CA THR A 338 -15.26 -6.98 -3.63
C THR A 338 -16.34 -7.91 -4.17
N ASP A 339 -16.44 -7.98 -5.49
CA ASP A 339 -17.29 -8.94 -6.18
C ASP A 339 -16.59 -10.32 -6.24
N CYS A 340 -17.23 -11.40 -5.78
CA CYS A 340 -16.59 -12.72 -5.72
C CYS A 340 -16.20 -13.30 -7.09
N LEU A 341 -16.90 -12.91 -8.16
CA LEU A 341 -16.60 -13.38 -9.51
C LEU A 341 -15.32 -12.73 -10.05
N THR A 342 -15.16 -11.43 -9.86
CA THR A 342 -14.10 -10.63 -10.49
C THR A 342 -12.93 -10.31 -9.57
N ARG A 343 -13.16 -10.30 -8.25
CA ARG A 343 -12.31 -9.75 -7.17
C ARG A 343 -12.08 -8.24 -7.21
N LEU A 344 -12.83 -7.55 -8.04
CA LEU A 344 -12.71 -6.11 -8.11
C LEU A 344 -13.52 -5.46 -6.98
N PRO A 345 -13.06 -4.33 -6.43
CA PRO A 345 -13.83 -3.57 -5.46
C PRO A 345 -15.23 -3.29 -5.98
N LEU A 346 -16.22 -3.48 -5.10
CA LEU A 346 -17.58 -3.01 -5.35
C LEU A 346 -17.59 -1.50 -5.50
N SER A 347 -18.71 -0.98 -6.00
CA SER A 347 -18.91 0.45 -6.20
C SER A 347 -18.61 1.26 -4.94
N MET A 348 -18.04 2.46 -5.13
CA MET A 348 -17.50 3.26 -4.03
C MET A 348 -18.54 3.58 -2.94
N ASP A 349 -19.82 3.69 -3.30
CA ASP A 349 -20.95 3.87 -2.38
C ASP A 349 -21.09 2.75 -1.34
N LYS A 350 -20.63 1.53 -1.66
CA LYS A 350 -20.57 0.39 -0.72
C LYS A 350 -19.31 0.36 0.14
N GLN A 351 -18.31 1.18 -0.18
CA GLN A 351 -17.05 1.22 0.56
C GLN A 351 -17.08 2.26 1.68
N ASP A 352 -16.20 2.09 2.67
CA ASP A 352 -15.95 3.11 3.69
C ASP A 352 -15.54 4.45 3.02
N PRO A 353 -16.01 5.61 3.52
CA PRO A 353 -15.61 6.92 2.99
C PRO A 353 -14.10 7.12 2.85
N VAL A 354 -13.26 6.62 3.77
CA VAL A 354 -11.79 6.74 3.69
C VAL A 354 -11.24 6.04 2.44
N TYR A 355 -11.83 4.91 2.03
CA TYR A 355 -11.43 4.23 0.81
C TYR A 355 -11.60 5.09 -0.45
N ARG A 356 -12.54 6.05 -0.40
CA ARG A 356 -12.83 7.00 -1.49
C ARG A 356 -11.88 8.20 -1.49
N ALA A 357 -11.05 8.34 -0.47
CA ALA A 357 -10.13 9.47 -0.39
C ALA A 357 -9.09 9.40 -1.52
N PRO A 358 -8.62 10.55 -2.03
CA PRO A 358 -7.66 10.60 -3.13
C PRO A 358 -6.39 9.81 -2.81
N GLY A 359 -6.01 8.89 -3.70
CA GLY A 359 -4.79 8.10 -3.58
C GLY A 359 -4.87 6.88 -2.66
N VAL A 360 -5.98 6.65 -1.96
CA VAL A 360 -6.14 5.50 -1.05
C VAL A 360 -6.32 4.19 -1.81
N ALA A 361 -7.34 4.10 -2.67
CA ALA A 361 -7.66 2.86 -3.36
C ALA A 361 -6.55 2.43 -4.32
N LEU A 362 -6.18 1.15 -4.26
CA LEU A 362 -5.28 0.53 -5.22
C LEU A 362 -5.93 0.45 -6.60
N SER A 363 -5.10 0.40 -7.65
CA SER A 363 -5.62 0.14 -9.00
C SER A 363 -6.22 -1.28 -9.08
N PRO A 364 -7.28 -1.51 -9.87
CA PRO A 364 -7.88 -2.84 -10.05
C PRO A 364 -6.85 -3.93 -10.38
N LYS A 365 -5.84 -3.62 -11.19
CA LYS A 365 -4.76 -4.54 -11.54
C LYS A 365 -3.86 -4.88 -10.36
N ALA A 366 -3.53 -3.90 -9.51
CA ALA A 366 -2.70 -4.11 -8.33
C ALA A 366 -3.43 -5.00 -7.30
N ILE A 367 -4.72 -4.73 -7.07
CA ILE A 367 -5.58 -5.55 -6.21
C ILE A 367 -5.63 -6.99 -6.73
N ASP A 368 -5.92 -7.16 -8.03
CA ASP A 368 -5.98 -8.49 -8.63
C ASP A 368 -4.66 -9.26 -8.49
N THR A 369 -3.53 -8.57 -8.71
CA THR A 369 -2.19 -9.17 -8.56
C THR A 369 -1.91 -9.60 -7.12
N ILE A 370 -2.25 -8.76 -6.14
CA ILE A 370 -2.08 -9.06 -4.71
C ILE A 370 -2.95 -10.25 -4.33
N GLN A 371 -4.24 -10.23 -4.67
CA GLN A 371 -5.14 -11.33 -4.35
C GLN A 371 -4.78 -12.62 -5.08
N GLN A 372 -4.24 -12.53 -6.30
CA GLN A 372 -3.71 -13.69 -7.02
C GLN A 372 -2.48 -14.29 -6.32
N SER A 373 -1.64 -13.47 -5.67
CA SER A 373 -0.49 -13.97 -4.89
C SER A 373 -0.90 -14.74 -3.64
N TRP A 374 -2.15 -14.60 -3.22
CA TRP A 374 -2.72 -15.29 -2.07
C TRP A 374 -3.43 -16.59 -2.45
N VAL A 375 -3.55 -16.90 -3.75
CA VAL A 375 -4.13 -18.16 -4.22
C VAL A 375 -3.20 -19.31 -3.82
N TRP A 376 -3.77 -20.31 -3.18
CA TRP A 376 -3.05 -21.55 -2.89
C TRP A 376 -4.02 -22.73 -2.91
N ASN A 377 -3.47 -23.91 -3.17
CA ASN A 377 -4.20 -25.16 -3.19
C ASN A 377 -3.32 -26.31 -2.72
N THR A 378 -3.95 -27.38 -2.24
CA THR A 378 -3.30 -28.68 -2.00
C THR A 378 -4.17 -29.81 -2.53
N CYS A 379 -3.55 -30.90 -2.99
CA CYS A 379 -4.24 -32.05 -3.56
C CYS A 379 -3.70 -33.36 -3.00
N TYR A 380 -4.60 -34.27 -2.62
CA TYR A 380 -4.26 -35.59 -2.09
C TYR A 380 -5.16 -36.67 -2.68
N LEU A 381 -4.57 -37.81 -2.99
CA LEU A 381 -5.28 -39.05 -3.33
C LEU A 381 -5.04 -40.05 -2.20
N TRP A 382 -6.12 -40.57 -1.63
CA TRP A 382 -6.08 -41.53 -0.53
C TRP A 382 -6.70 -42.87 -0.96
N ASN A 383 -6.00 -43.97 -0.69
CA ASN A 383 -6.55 -45.31 -0.90
C ASN A 383 -7.30 -45.77 0.36
N MET A 384 -8.63 -45.76 0.29
CA MET A 384 -9.52 -46.15 1.41
C MET A 384 -9.68 -47.68 1.54
N GLY A 385 -8.92 -48.49 0.79
CA GLY A 385 -9.04 -49.95 0.78
C GLY A 385 -10.18 -50.49 -0.08
N ILE A 386 -10.89 -49.61 -0.81
CA ILE A 386 -11.92 -49.98 -1.77
C ILE A 386 -11.26 -50.27 -3.13
N LYS A 387 -11.46 -51.49 -3.65
CA LYS A 387 -10.82 -51.93 -4.89
C LYS A 387 -11.29 -51.08 -6.08
N GLY A 388 -10.36 -50.50 -6.83
CA GLY A 388 -10.64 -49.70 -8.02
C GLY A 388 -10.94 -48.22 -7.77
N GLN A 389 -10.81 -47.75 -6.52
CA GLN A 389 -11.28 -46.43 -6.10
C GLN A 389 -10.27 -45.74 -5.18
N LEU A 390 -10.13 -44.42 -5.36
CA LEU A 390 -9.36 -43.52 -4.50
C LEU A 390 -10.28 -42.39 -4.06
N SER A 391 -10.05 -41.88 -2.86
CA SER A 391 -10.70 -40.64 -2.40
C SER A 391 -9.79 -39.46 -2.69
N LEU A 392 -10.29 -38.50 -3.45
CA LEU A 392 -9.62 -37.27 -3.84
C LEU A 392 -10.02 -36.15 -2.89
N TYR A 393 -9.03 -35.45 -2.37
CA TYR A 393 -9.18 -34.27 -1.52
C TYR A 393 -8.42 -33.10 -2.15
N ILE A 394 -9.11 -32.02 -2.49
CA ILE A 394 -8.50 -30.78 -2.95
C ILE A 394 -8.92 -29.67 -2.01
N HIS A 395 -7.94 -28.99 -1.41
CA HIS A 395 -8.16 -27.79 -0.62
C HIS A 395 -7.69 -26.59 -1.42
N GLY A 396 -8.35 -25.46 -1.25
CA GLY A 396 -7.85 -24.21 -1.79
C GLY A 396 -8.40 -22.99 -1.08
N SER A 397 -7.70 -21.88 -1.26
CA SER A 397 -8.12 -20.57 -0.78
C SER A 397 -7.81 -19.52 -1.82
N GLY A 398 -8.57 -18.43 -1.73
CA GLY A 398 -8.39 -17.29 -2.60
C GLY A 398 -8.46 -17.70 -4.06
N PHE A 399 -9.51 -18.41 -4.50
CA PHE A 399 -9.88 -18.60 -5.90
C PHE A 399 -11.05 -17.68 -6.28
N LYS A 400 -11.14 -17.24 -7.54
CA LYS A 400 -12.25 -16.39 -8.00
C LYS A 400 -13.42 -17.31 -8.28
N ASP A 401 -14.64 -16.85 -8.04
CA ASP A 401 -15.83 -17.62 -8.43
C ASP A 401 -15.94 -17.73 -9.96
N SER A 402 -15.33 -16.80 -10.71
CA SER A 402 -15.19 -16.95 -12.16
C SER A 402 -14.34 -18.17 -12.55
N MET A 403 -13.48 -18.68 -11.67
CA MET A 403 -12.60 -19.81 -11.92
C MET A 403 -13.16 -21.09 -11.31
N THR A 404 -13.41 -21.15 -10.01
CA THR A 404 -13.92 -22.36 -9.33
C THR A 404 -15.43 -22.53 -9.45
N GLY A 405 -16.16 -21.43 -9.61
CA GLY A 405 -17.61 -21.38 -9.43
C GLY A 405 -17.99 -21.23 -7.95
N PRO A 406 -19.08 -20.50 -7.61
CA PRO A 406 -19.49 -20.29 -6.22
C PRO A 406 -19.70 -21.59 -5.41
N LYS A 407 -20.05 -22.68 -6.09
CA LYS A 407 -20.27 -24.02 -5.52
C LYS A 407 -19.28 -25.05 -6.07
N GLY A 408 -18.14 -24.60 -6.58
CA GLY A 408 -17.10 -25.47 -7.13
C GLY A 408 -17.42 -26.12 -8.47
N GLN A 409 -18.51 -25.73 -9.16
CA GLN A 409 -18.98 -26.42 -10.35
C GLN A 409 -17.95 -26.50 -11.48
N LYS A 410 -17.11 -25.46 -11.65
CA LYS A 410 -16.07 -25.47 -12.68
C LYS A 410 -14.94 -26.41 -12.31
N LEU A 411 -14.56 -26.49 -11.03
CA LEU A 411 -13.62 -27.48 -10.54
C LEU A 411 -14.16 -28.90 -10.74
N ILE A 412 -15.42 -29.14 -10.34
CA ILE A 412 -16.11 -30.42 -10.52
C ILE A 412 -16.08 -30.86 -11.98
N ASP A 413 -16.39 -29.96 -12.92
CA ASP A 413 -16.40 -30.27 -14.35
C ASP A 413 -15.00 -30.62 -14.88
N ARG A 414 -13.96 -29.93 -14.40
CA ARG A 414 -12.56 -30.23 -14.77
C ARG A 414 -12.10 -31.58 -14.24
N VAL A 415 -12.37 -31.88 -12.97
CA VAL A 415 -12.05 -33.19 -12.37
C VAL A 415 -12.83 -34.30 -13.09
N ARG A 416 -14.10 -34.08 -13.40
CA ARG A 416 -14.93 -35.03 -14.16
C ARG A 416 -14.34 -35.34 -15.53
N ASN A 417 -13.72 -34.37 -16.21
CA ASN A 417 -13.04 -34.60 -17.48
C ASN A 417 -11.79 -35.50 -17.31
N CYS A 418 -11.02 -35.33 -16.24
CA CYS A 418 -9.91 -36.23 -15.92
C CYS A 418 -10.39 -37.66 -15.64
N VAL A 419 -11.48 -37.81 -14.88
CA VAL A 419 -12.09 -39.12 -14.59
C VAL A 419 -12.56 -39.82 -15.88
N LYS A 420 -13.20 -39.07 -16.78
CA LYS A 420 -13.63 -39.58 -18.10
C LYS A 420 -12.44 -40.03 -18.96
N ALA A 421 -11.34 -39.27 -18.96
CA ALA A 421 -10.12 -39.65 -19.68
C ALA A 421 -9.50 -40.96 -19.15
N SER A 422 -9.71 -41.26 -17.86
CA SER A 422 -9.33 -42.52 -17.22
C SER A 422 -10.38 -43.64 -17.34
N LYS A 423 -11.48 -43.41 -18.07
CA LYS A 423 -12.60 -44.35 -18.26
C LYS A 423 -13.27 -44.82 -16.95
N GLY A 424 -13.25 -43.98 -15.91
CA GLY A 424 -13.89 -44.28 -14.63
C GLY A 424 -15.16 -43.48 -14.38
N THR A 425 -15.66 -43.59 -13.14
CA THR A 425 -16.81 -42.82 -12.63
C THR A 425 -16.38 -41.99 -11.42
N MET A 426 -17.09 -40.89 -11.17
CA MET A 426 -16.84 -40.00 -10.04
C MET A 426 -18.08 -39.99 -9.15
N ASN A 427 -17.93 -40.38 -7.89
CA ASN A 427 -19.03 -40.51 -6.92
C ASN A 427 -18.75 -39.65 -5.68
N ASP A 428 -19.75 -39.54 -4.80
CA ASP A 428 -19.64 -38.88 -3.48
C ASP A 428 -18.99 -37.49 -3.56
N ILE A 429 -19.47 -36.70 -4.52
CA ILE A 429 -18.94 -35.39 -4.84
C ILE A 429 -19.44 -34.37 -3.81
N GLU A 430 -18.51 -33.75 -3.10
CA GLU A 430 -18.79 -32.71 -2.13
C GLU A 430 -17.88 -31.49 -2.38
N PHE A 431 -18.45 -30.28 -2.30
CA PHE A 431 -17.72 -29.03 -2.33
C PHE A 431 -18.27 -28.10 -1.26
N VAL A 432 -17.43 -27.70 -0.32
CA VAL A 432 -17.85 -26.91 0.84
C VAL A 432 -16.87 -25.78 1.08
N TRP A 433 -17.41 -24.58 1.29
CA TRP A 433 -16.67 -23.45 1.85
C TRP A 433 -16.69 -23.53 3.37
N TYR A 434 -15.56 -23.25 4.00
CA TYR A 434 -15.42 -23.20 5.45
C TYR A 434 -14.41 -22.12 5.85
N HIS A 435 -14.48 -21.69 7.11
CA HIS A 435 -13.44 -20.85 7.70
C HIS A 435 -12.37 -21.75 8.27
N SER A 436 -11.14 -21.58 7.85
CA SER A 436 -10.00 -22.28 8.44
C SER A 436 -9.24 -21.38 9.40
N GLY A 437 -8.58 -22.01 10.36
CA GLY A 437 -7.71 -21.37 11.35
C GLY A 437 -8.44 -20.89 12.61
N TYR A 438 -7.76 -21.07 13.75
CA TYR A 438 -8.04 -20.41 15.01
C TYR A 438 -7.30 -19.06 15.07
N PRO A 439 -7.76 -18.09 15.89
CA PRO A 439 -7.01 -16.86 16.13
C PRO A 439 -5.57 -17.17 16.57
N GLY A 440 -4.58 -16.82 15.74
CA GLY A 440 -3.15 -17.07 15.97
C GLY A 440 -2.50 -18.19 15.13
N ASP A 441 -3.26 -18.90 14.30
CA ASP A 441 -2.69 -19.86 13.32
C ASP A 441 -1.96 -19.15 12.16
N ASP A 442 -1.22 -19.91 11.34
CA ASP A 442 -0.50 -19.36 10.18
C ASP A 442 -1.46 -18.63 9.23
N ALA A 443 -1.15 -17.37 8.91
CA ALA A 443 -1.97 -16.51 8.05
C ALA A 443 -2.33 -17.17 6.70
N LYS A 444 -1.48 -18.09 6.20
CA LYS A 444 -1.75 -18.84 4.98
C LYS A 444 -2.91 -19.82 5.08
N ILE A 445 -3.19 -20.33 6.29
CA ILE A 445 -4.23 -21.33 6.56
C ILE A 445 -5.43 -20.74 7.31
N THR A 446 -5.44 -19.43 7.56
CA THR A 446 -6.56 -18.72 8.16
C THR A 446 -7.40 -18.02 7.08
N GLY A 447 -8.72 -18.03 7.24
CA GLY A 447 -9.65 -17.29 6.37
C GLY A 447 -10.59 -18.19 5.57
N ALA A 448 -11.18 -17.64 4.50
CA ALA A 448 -12.13 -18.37 3.67
C ALA A 448 -11.42 -19.42 2.79
N MET A 449 -11.82 -20.67 2.98
CA MET A 449 -11.27 -21.82 2.28
C MET A 449 -12.38 -22.69 1.72
N TRP A 450 -12.04 -23.49 0.71
CA TRP A 450 -12.92 -24.54 0.21
C TRP A 450 -12.22 -25.88 0.22
N VAL A 451 -13.02 -26.93 0.34
CA VAL A 451 -12.60 -28.32 0.17
C VAL A 451 -13.50 -28.96 -0.88
N PHE A 452 -12.87 -29.69 -1.78
CA PHE A 452 -13.50 -30.56 -2.75
C PHE A 452 -13.13 -31.99 -2.42
N MET A 453 -14.14 -32.84 -2.28
CA MET A 453 -14.00 -34.26 -2.02
C MET A 453 -14.76 -35.03 -3.09
N ALA A 454 -14.16 -36.10 -3.59
CA ALA A 454 -14.85 -37.02 -4.48
C ALA A 454 -14.16 -38.37 -4.49
N ASP A 455 -14.91 -39.41 -4.78
CA ASP A 455 -14.36 -40.71 -5.09
C ASP A 455 -14.10 -40.84 -6.59
N VAL A 456 -12.88 -41.22 -6.94
CA VAL A 456 -12.34 -41.27 -8.30
C VAL A 456 -11.73 -42.65 -8.59
N PRO A 457 -11.59 -43.07 -9.87
CA PRO A 457 -10.98 -44.36 -10.19
C PRO A 457 -9.50 -44.38 -9.79
N ASP A 458 -8.98 -45.53 -9.39
CA ASP A 458 -7.56 -45.74 -9.11
C ASP A 458 -6.64 -45.58 -10.34
N THR A 459 -7.22 -45.54 -11.54
CA THR A 459 -6.56 -45.24 -12.81
C THR A 459 -6.49 -43.74 -13.13
N ILE A 460 -6.96 -42.85 -12.24
CA ILE A 460 -6.89 -41.41 -12.46
C ILE A 460 -5.43 -40.95 -12.58
N LYS A 461 -5.14 -40.13 -13.58
CA LYS A 461 -3.79 -39.58 -13.76
C LYS A 461 -3.65 -38.33 -12.90
N PRO A 462 -2.74 -38.33 -11.92
CA PRO A 462 -2.63 -37.18 -11.04
C PRO A 462 -2.17 -35.90 -11.73
N GLY A 463 -1.36 -36.02 -12.79
CA GLY A 463 -0.99 -34.90 -13.65
C GLY A 463 -2.19 -34.17 -14.28
N CYS A 464 -3.27 -34.89 -14.62
CA CYS A 464 -4.50 -34.26 -15.14
C CYS A 464 -5.17 -33.38 -14.06
N LEU A 465 -5.17 -33.84 -12.80
CA LEU A 465 -5.72 -33.08 -11.69
C LEU A 465 -4.90 -31.81 -11.42
N GLY A 466 -3.57 -31.92 -11.46
CA GLY A 466 -2.68 -30.76 -11.32
C GLY A 466 -2.88 -29.73 -12.43
N GLU A 467 -2.98 -30.17 -13.69
CA GLU A 467 -3.29 -29.28 -14.83
C GLU A 467 -4.66 -28.62 -14.68
N ALA A 468 -5.68 -29.37 -14.28
CA ALA A 468 -7.02 -28.86 -14.03
C ALA A 468 -7.02 -27.72 -12.98
N ILE A 469 -6.22 -27.84 -11.92
CA ILE A 469 -6.13 -26.80 -10.88
C ILE A 469 -5.39 -25.54 -11.38
N ILE A 470 -4.31 -25.71 -12.16
CA ILE A 470 -3.56 -24.60 -12.76
C ILE A 470 -4.42 -23.81 -13.74
N GLU A 471 -5.22 -24.50 -14.56
CA GLU A 471 -6.15 -23.85 -15.48
C GLU A 471 -7.21 -22.99 -14.77
N LEU A 472 -7.48 -23.28 -13.49
CA LEU A 472 -8.37 -22.49 -12.63
C LEU A 472 -7.63 -21.35 -11.90
N GLY A 473 -6.35 -21.14 -12.19
CA GLY A 473 -5.52 -20.09 -11.60
C GLY A 473 -4.79 -20.50 -10.34
N GLY A 474 -4.66 -21.81 -10.07
CA GLY A 474 -3.83 -22.34 -8.98
C GLY A 474 -2.34 -21.99 -9.15
N ALA A 475 -1.65 -21.80 -8.03
CA ALA A 475 -0.26 -21.32 -8.01
C ALA A 475 0.78 -22.45 -8.06
N THR A 476 0.37 -23.71 -7.84
CA THR A 476 1.27 -24.86 -7.80
C THR A 476 0.74 -26.02 -8.64
N THR A 477 1.64 -26.68 -9.39
CA THR A 477 1.48 -28.09 -9.76
C THR A 477 1.65 -28.91 -8.49
N ASP A 478 0.71 -28.83 -7.56
CA ASP A 478 0.70 -29.82 -6.49
C ASP A 478 0.49 -31.16 -7.17
N LYS A 479 1.50 -32.02 -7.06
CA LYS A 479 1.39 -33.41 -7.46
C LYS A 479 0.38 -34.04 -6.50
N CYS A 480 -0.90 -34.01 -6.90
CA CYS A 480 -1.69 -35.21 -6.76
C CYS A 480 -0.81 -36.40 -7.24
#